data_AF-A0A8B6EDP7-F1
#
_entry.id   AF-A0A8B6EDP7-F1
#
_cell.length_a   1.000
_cell.length_b   1.000
_cell.length_c   1.000
_cell.angle_alpha   90.00
_cell.angle_beta   90.00
_cell.angle_gamma   90.00
#
_symmetry.space_group_name_H-M   'P 1'
#
loop_
_entity.id
_entity.type
_entity.pdbx_description
1 polymer ?
#
loop_
_entity_poly.entity_id
_entity_poly.type
_entity_poly.pdbx_seq_one_letter_code
_entity_poly.pdbx_strand_id
1 'polypeptide(L)'
;MAETKILVVAIDFGSSGAGYAFSFAYQYKNNPLDISTSLWNNGNGPVQAKIPAVLLFGPDKKFHSFGFEAEDKYEQLLNSNRADQWYFLKGFKMQLYSAVNAGEVFIIFINLF
;
A
#
# COMPACT_ATOMS: atom_id res chain seq x y z
N MET A 1 14.38 -14.25 30.44
CA MET A 1 13.56 -13.12 29.95
C MET A 1 13.27 -13.42 28.49
N ALA A 2 12.01 -13.36 28.05
CA ALA A 2 11.71 -13.53 26.63
C ALA A 2 12.38 -12.39 25.86
N GLU A 3 13.25 -12.70 24.91
CA GLU A 3 13.79 -11.68 24.02
C GLU A 3 12.63 -11.00 23.30
N THR A 4 12.54 -9.68 23.44
CA THR A 4 11.56 -8.87 22.76
C THR A 4 11.86 -8.92 21.26
N LYS A 5 11.06 -9.66 20.50
CA LYS A 5 11.16 -9.74 19.04
C LYS A 5 10.54 -8.48 18.42
N ILE A 6 11.27 -7.37 18.48
CA ILE A 6 10.86 -6.13 17.83
C ILE A 6 11.03 -6.30 16.32
N LEU A 7 9.95 -6.12 15.57
CA LEU A 7 9.97 -6.03 14.10
C LEU A 7 10.00 -4.55 13.71
N VAL A 8 10.95 -4.17 12.87
CA VAL A 8 11.01 -2.83 12.27
C VAL A 8 10.51 -2.95 10.83
N VAL A 9 9.55 -2.11 10.45
CA VAL A 9 8.97 -2.07 9.11
C VAL A 9 9.15 -0.67 8.53
N ALA A 10 9.77 -0.60 7.35
CA ALA A 10 9.82 0.59 6.53
C ALA A 10 8.75 0.48 5.44
N ILE A 11 7.83 1.44 5.40
CA ILE A 11 6.73 1.49 4.41
C ILE A 11 7.04 2.61 3.43
N ASP A 12 6.98 2.31 2.15
CA ASP A 12 7.16 3.27 1.07
C ASP A 12 5.88 3.37 0.25
N PHE A 13 5.17 4.49 0.39
CA PHE A 13 4.17 4.91 -0.58
C PHE A 13 4.86 5.85 -1.58
N GLY A 14 5.23 5.30 -2.73
CA GLY A 14 5.76 6.03 -3.87
C GLY A 14 4.67 6.73 -4.68
N SER A 15 5.07 7.46 -5.72
CA SER A 15 4.14 8.13 -6.63
C SER A 15 3.30 7.14 -7.44
N SER A 16 3.87 5.99 -7.83
CA SER A 16 3.19 4.97 -8.63
C SER A 16 2.99 3.64 -7.91
N GLY A 17 3.82 3.32 -6.91
CA GLY A 17 3.81 2.02 -6.24
C GLY A 17 4.00 2.15 -4.74
N ALA A 18 3.51 1.16 -4.01
CA ALA A 18 3.59 1.01 -2.58
C ALA A 18 4.27 -0.31 -2.22
N GLY A 19 5.03 -0.33 -1.14
CA GLY A 19 5.66 -1.56 -0.65
C GLY A 19 6.21 -1.37 0.74
N TYR A 20 6.79 -2.43 1.28
CA TYR A 20 7.45 -2.38 2.57
C TYR A 20 8.65 -3.30 2.62
N ALA A 21 9.60 -2.97 3.47
CA ALA A 21 10.71 -3.82 3.86
C ALA A 21 10.75 -3.93 5.37
N PHE A 22 11.24 -5.04 5.89
CA PHE A 22 11.27 -5.28 7.33
C PHE A 22 12.49 -6.09 7.75
N SER A 23 12.86 -5.94 9.02
CA SER A 23 13.86 -6.77 9.68
C SER A 23 13.55 -6.82 11.17
N PHE A 24 13.83 -7.96 11.81
CA PHE A 24 13.79 -7.98 13.27
C PHE A 24 14.98 -7.19 13.82
N ALA A 25 14.76 -6.39 14.86
CA ALA A 25 15.79 -5.53 15.43
C ALA A 25 17.04 -6.31 15.88
N TYR A 26 16.88 -7.56 16.33
CA TYR A 26 18.01 -8.42 16.68
C TYR A 26 18.76 -8.97 15.45
N GLN A 27 18.05 -9.27 14.36
CA GLN A 27 18.68 -9.69 13.09
C GLN A 27 19.47 -8.53 12.48
N TYR A 28 18.89 -7.34 12.47
CA TYR A 28 19.55 -6.12 12.00
C TYR A 28 20.85 -5.82 12.76
N LYS A 29 20.89 -6.03 14.09
CA LYS A 29 22.11 -5.87 14.90
C LYS A 29 23.23 -6.82 14.49
N ASN A 30 22.88 -8.03 14.05
CA ASN A 30 23.85 -9.05 13.64
C ASN A 30 24.28 -8.87 12.17
N ASN A 31 23.33 -8.55 11.29
CA ASN A 31 23.56 -8.28 9.88
C ASN A 31 22.57 -7.20 9.38
N PRO A 32 23.01 -5.94 9.23
CA PRO A 32 22.14 -4.85 8.78
C PRO A 32 21.56 -5.01 7.36
N LEU A 33 22.14 -5.91 6.55
CA LEU A 33 21.66 -6.21 5.19
C LEU A 33 20.63 -7.34 5.14
N ASP A 34 20.35 -7.99 6.28
CA ASP A 34 19.30 -9.00 6.40
C ASP A 34 17.92 -8.32 6.47
N ILE A 35 17.45 -7.90 5.30
CA ILE A 35 16.20 -7.17 5.10
C ILE A 35 15.30 -8.02 4.22
N SER A 36 14.09 -8.24 4.70
CA SER A 36 13.04 -8.96 3.97
C SER A 36 12.02 -7.99 3.38
N THR A 37 11.38 -8.37 2.29
CA THR A 37 10.28 -7.64 1.67
C THR A 37 9.26 -8.63 1.12
N SER A 38 8.03 -8.16 0.90
CA SER A 38 7.03 -8.98 0.22
C SER A 38 7.25 -8.96 -1.27
N LEU A 39 7.14 -10.15 -1.84
CA LEU A 39 7.24 -10.42 -3.26
C LEU A 39 5.83 -10.76 -3.77
N TRP A 40 5.26 -9.86 -4.55
CA TRP A 40 3.88 -9.91 -5.02
C TRP A 40 3.80 -10.47 -6.43
N ASN A 41 2.84 -11.34 -6.69
CA ASN A 41 2.54 -11.85 -8.03
C ASN A 41 1.04 -11.66 -8.28
N ASN A 42 0.66 -10.90 -9.30
CA ASN A 42 -0.75 -10.70 -9.67
C ASN A 42 -1.27 -11.73 -10.71
N GLY A 43 -0.46 -12.74 -11.04
CA GLY A 43 -0.80 -13.78 -12.00
C GLY A 43 -0.41 -13.47 -13.45
N ASN A 44 -0.18 -12.21 -13.80
CA ASN A 44 0.06 -11.77 -15.19
C ASN A 44 1.48 -11.21 -15.45
N GLY A 45 2.48 -11.56 -14.64
CA GLY A 45 3.82 -11.03 -14.84
C GLY A 45 4.89 -11.48 -13.84
N PRO A 46 6.07 -10.85 -13.89
CA PRO A 46 7.13 -11.11 -12.94
C PRO A 46 6.70 -10.70 -11.53
N VAL A 47 7.34 -11.33 -10.55
CA VAL A 47 7.17 -11.00 -9.14
C VAL A 47 7.69 -9.60 -8.86
N GLN A 48 6.92 -8.79 -8.13
CA GLN A 48 7.20 -7.38 -7.87
C GLN A 48 7.37 -7.13 -6.38
N ALA A 49 8.37 -6.33 -6.00
CA ALA A 49 8.56 -5.90 -4.59
C ALA A 49 7.59 -4.78 -4.16
N LYS A 50 6.85 -4.22 -5.12
CA LYS A 50 5.87 -3.16 -4.90
C LYS A 50 4.57 -3.51 -5.61
N ILE A 51 3.47 -3.03 -5.05
CA ILE A 51 2.14 -3.06 -5.64
C ILE A 51 1.74 -1.65 -6.09
N PRO A 52 0.76 -1.48 -6.98
CA PRO A 52 0.26 -0.16 -7.35
C PRO A 52 -0.16 0.68 -6.14
N ALA A 53 0.19 1.97 -6.11
CA ALA A 53 -0.29 2.90 -5.08
C ALA A 53 -1.70 3.38 -5.45
N VAL A 54 -2.68 2.48 -5.32
CA VAL A 54 -4.05 2.66 -5.76
C VAL A 54 -5.03 2.28 -4.65
N LEU A 55 -5.96 3.18 -4.33
CA LEU A 55 -7.08 2.93 -3.42
C LEU A 55 -8.38 2.91 -4.21
N LEU A 56 -9.27 1.98 -3.87
CA LEU A 56 -10.62 1.94 -4.38
C LEU A 56 -11.62 2.06 -3.22
N PHE A 57 -12.56 2.98 -3.33
CA PHE A 57 -13.69 3.11 -2.42
C PHE A 57 -15.00 2.83 -3.15
N GLY A 58 -15.92 2.19 -2.43
CA GLY A 58 -17.27 1.95 -2.92
C GLY A 58 -18.10 3.23 -3.05
N PRO A 59 -19.31 3.14 -3.64
CA PRO A 59 -20.23 4.27 -3.74
C PRO A 59 -20.63 4.88 -2.40
N ASP A 60 -20.57 4.10 -1.32
CA ASP A 60 -20.80 4.55 0.05
C ASP A 60 -19.57 5.21 0.71
N LYS A 61 -18.53 5.50 -0.09
CA LYS A 61 -17.24 6.08 0.32
C LYS A 61 -16.47 5.24 1.34
N LYS A 62 -16.81 3.95 1.50
CA LYS A 62 -16.02 3.05 2.34
C LYS A 62 -14.88 2.44 1.55
N PHE A 63 -13.78 2.22 2.24
CA PHE A 63 -12.63 1.52 1.70
C PHE A 63 -13.07 0.14 1.20
N HIS A 64 -12.71 -0.18 -0.05
CA HIS A 64 -12.97 -1.48 -0.64
C HIS A 64 -11.67 -2.28 -0.75
N SER A 65 -10.68 -1.78 -1.50
CA SER A 65 -9.43 -2.50 -1.75
C SER A 65 -8.25 -1.55 -2.05
N PHE A 66 -7.04 -2.12 -2.02
CA PHE A 66 -5.77 -1.45 -2.30
C PHE A 66 -4.91 -2.27 -3.27
N GLY A 67 -4.03 -1.62 -4.03
CA GLY A 67 -3.04 -2.29 -4.88
C GLY A 67 -3.66 -3.00 -6.09
N PHE A 68 -3.15 -4.18 -6.41
CA PHE A 68 -3.63 -4.97 -7.57
C PHE A 68 -5.13 -5.25 -7.50
N GLU A 69 -5.66 -5.57 -6.31
CA GLU A 69 -7.09 -5.83 -6.13
C GLU A 69 -7.96 -4.60 -6.46
N ALA A 70 -7.45 -3.39 -6.21
CA ALA A 70 -8.13 -2.16 -6.58
C ALA A 70 -8.12 -1.93 -8.10
N GLU A 71 -7.00 -2.21 -8.78
CA GLU A 71 -6.91 -2.12 -10.24
C GLU A 71 -7.83 -3.15 -10.92
N ASP A 72 -7.73 -4.43 -10.53
CA ASP A 72 -8.54 -5.51 -11.11
C ASP A 72 -10.05 -5.26 -10.94
N LYS A 73 -10.46 -4.80 -9.75
CA LYS A 73 -11.86 -4.47 -9.49
C LYS A 73 -12.32 -3.28 -10.31
N TYR A 74 -11.50 -2.23 -10.43
CA TYR A 74 -11.85 -1.05 -11.20
C TYR A 74 -11.95 -1.35 -12.70
N GLU A 75 -11.08 -2.20 -13.25
CA GLU A 75 -11.18 -2.68 -14.63
C GLU A 75 -12.50 -3.44 -14.89
N GLN A 76 -12.93 -4.30 -13.96
CA GLN A 76 -14.23 -4.97 -14.05
C GLN A 76 -15.40 -3.96 -14.01
N LEU A 77 -15.27 -2.88 -13.24
CA LEU A 77 -16.28 -1.83 -13.16
C LEU A 77 -16.34 -1.00 -14.44
N LEU A 78 -15.20 -0.70 -15.07
CA LEU A 78 -15.14 -0.06 -16.39
C LEU A 78 -15.83 -0.94 -17.44
N ASN A 79 -15.52 -2.23 -17.48
CA ASN A 79 -16.12 -3.18 -18.41
C ASN A 79 -17.65 -3.35 -18.22
N SER A 80 -18.16 -3.02 -17.02
CA SER A 80 -19.60 -3.07 -16.71
C SER A 80 -20.28 -1.70 -16.67
N ASN A 81 -19.61 -0.61 -17.08
CA ASN A 81 -20.11 0.76 -17.03
C ASN A 81 -20.65 1.18 -15.65
N ARG A 82 -19.95 0.79 -14.57
CA ARG A 82 -20.29 1.15 -13.17
C ARG A 82 -19.19 1.91 -12.45
N ALA A 83 -18.09 2.21 -13.14
CA ALA A 83 -16.92 2.87 -12.55
C ALA A 83 -17.20 4.30 -12.06
N ASP A 84 -18.19 4.98 -12.65
CA ASP A 84 -18.64 6.33 -12.31
C ASP A 84 -19.19 6.48 -10.88
N GLN A 85 -19.69 5.38 -10.30
CA GLN A 85 -20.21 5.35 -8.93
C GLN A 85 -19.11 5.10 -7.89
N TRP A 86 -17.88 4.81 -8.31
CA TRP A 86 -16.78 4.42 -7.44
C TRP A 86 -15.69 5.49 -7.38
N TYR A 87 -14.90 5.48 -6.31
CA TYR A 87 -13.79 6.42 -6.16
C TYR A 87 -12.47 5.68 -6.31
N PHE A 88 -11.82 5.89 -7.46
CA PHE A 88 -10.52 5.31 -7.80
C PHE A 88 -9.41 6.35 -7.65
N LEU A 89 -8.56 6.17 -6.64
CA LEU A 89 -7.47 7.09 -6.33
C LEU A 89 -6.14 6.42 -6.69
N LYS A 90 -5.55 6.82 -7.82
CA LYS A 90 -4.24 6.36 -8.28
C LYS A 90 -3.18 7.42 -8.06
N GLY A 91 -2.03 7.01 -7.54
CA GLY A 91 -0.91 7.91 -7.25
C GLY A 91 -1.21 8.90 -6.13
N PHE A 92 -1.96 8.44 -5.13
CA PHE A 92 -2.50 9.30 -4.07
C PHE A 92 -1.44 9.99 -3.22
N LYS A 93 -0.17 9.55 -3.25
CA LYS A 93 0.94 10.30 -2.62
C LYS A 93 0.98 11.76 -3.08
N MET A 94 0.77 12.03 -4.36
CA MET A 94 0.80 13.40 -4.88
C MET A 94 -0.45 14.19 -4.43
N GLN A 95 -1.58 13.52 -4.30
CA GLN A 95 -2.81 14.10 -3.75
C GLN A 95 -2.61 14.47 -2.27
N LEU A 96 -1.96 13.59 -1.48
CA LEU A 96 -1.56 13.85 -0.11
C LEU A 96 -0.59 15.03 0.01
N TYR A 97 0.42 15.10 -0.86
CA TYR A 97 1.39 16.21 -0.87
C TYR A 97 0.69 17.55 -1.07
N SER A 98 -0.23 17.64 -2.03
CA SER A 98 -1.02 18.86 -2.25
C SER A 98 -1.89 19.22 -1.05
N ALA A 99 -2.51 18.23 -0.41
CA ALA A 99 -3.40 18.45 0.72
C ALA A 99 -2.66 18.89 2.01
N VAL A 100 -1.49 18.32 2.28
CA VAL A 100 -0.61 18.76 3.38
C VAL A 100 -0.18 20.22 3.17
N ASN A 101 0.13 20.61 1.94
CA ASN A 101 0.43 22.02 1.62
C ASN A 101 -0.78 22.95 1.80
N ALA A 102 -2.01 22.42 1.73
CA ALA A 102 -3.24 23.14 2.02
C ALA A 102 -3.61 23.17 3.53
N GLY A 103 -2.78 22.57 4.40
CA GLY A 103 -3.01 22.53 5.85
C GLY A 103 -3.90 21.37 6.32
N GLU A 104 -4.18 20.38 5.47
CA GLU A 104 -4.99 19.22 5.83
C GLU A 104 -4.13 18.11 6.47
N VAL A 105 -4.66 17.49 7.54
CA VAL A 105 -3.99 16.39 8.26
C VAL A 105 -4.54 15.05 7.76
N PHE A 106 -3.64 14.22 7.22
CA PHE A 106 -3.97 12.83 6.86
C PHE A 106 -3.41 11.87 7.90
N ILE A 107 -4.29 11.03 8.45
CA ILE A 107 -3.93 9.98 9.41
C ILE A 107 -4.06 8.62 8.71
N ILE A 108 -2.95 7.91 8.59
CA ILE A 108 -2.94 6.51 8.15
C ILE A 108 -2.94 5.64 9.40
N PHE A 109 -4.06 4.96 9.66
CA PHE A 109 -4.12 3.93 10.69
C PHE A 109 -3.55 2.63 10.12
N ILE A 110 -2.39 2.22 10.61
CA ILE A 110 -1.82 0.91 10.32
C ILE A 110 -2.17 0.02 11.51
N ASN A 111 -3.21 -0.80 11.36
CA ASN A 111 -3.50 -1.85 12.32
C ASN A 111 -2.55 -3.02 12.05
N LEU A 112 -1.56 -3.18 12.91
CA LEU A 112 -0.78 -4.42 12.99
C LEU A 112 -1.50 -5.30 14.02
N PHE A 113 -2.19 -6.33 13.49
CA PHE A 113 -2.97 -7.36 14.19
C PHE A 113 -4.31 -6.91 14.80
#